data_AF-A0A9E5FMF3-F1
#
_entry.id   AF-A0A9E5FMF3-F1
#
_cell.length_a   1.000
_cell.length_b   1.000
_cell.length_c   1.000
_cell.angle_alpha   90.00
_cell.angle_beta   90.00
_cell.angle_gamma   90.00
#
_symmetry.space_group_name_H-M   'P 1'
#
loop_
_entity.id
_entity.type
_entity.pdbx_description
1 polymer ?
#
loop_
_entity_poly.entity_id
_entity_poly.type
_entity_poly.pdbx_seq_one_letter_code
_entity_poly.pdbx_strand_id
1 'polypeptide(L)'
;ELKRAGDPLYKKNQSWSFVSTAGQPDLEDILSKKMSLSLDFIRKKKGVWMAETESTSTPFSELSEEDQIAVDKQLDQMIRAKYLDINYNGINHRMMSELTENYTKNPFDNTVIIIDEVHNVKDETGRGFTPSKALDLVTKKTTVKLLLLSATPMFNDPGEIIWILNLLNRNDKRYELKESDMFKDGELRESEKHRFLNHVRGYVSYVKGENPFTFPYRIYPSYFYKHRMTPTKAFSMFGDTSMEEMKTQVYPVALSDFQKAAYEKTISVASSKSLSMGDSIPFLSVLNMTYPKGGLDYMIKKDTYEYYPGSERCFDAAHLPKYSAKIAEICKQIQKAEGIVVVYSQLLEG
;
A
#
# COMPACT_ATOMS: atom_id res chain seq x y z
N GLU A 1 17.83 4.73 0.61
CA GLU A 1 17.64 4.57 2.07
C GLU A 1 18.80 3.93 2.84
N LEU A 2 19.34 2.76 2.49
CA LEU A 2 20.44 2.14 3.26
C LEU A 2 21.66 3.07 3.45
N LYS A 3 22.08 3.77 2.39
CA LYS A 3 23.16 4.77 2.46
C LYS A 3 22.84 6.00 3.32
N ARG A 4 21.59 6.23 3.69
CA ARG A 4 21.14 7.42 4.42
C ARG A 4 20.87 7.13 5.90
N ALA A 5 20.15 6.04 6.17
CA ALA A 5 19.62 5.73 7.49
C ALA A 5 19.82 4.25 7.88
N GLY A 6 20.55 3.46 7.09
CA GLY A 6 20.86 2.07 7.40
C GLY A 6 21.96 1.92 8.44
N ASP A 7 22.57 0.74 8.46
CA ASP A 7 23.73 0.43 9.31
C ASP A 7 24.83 1.50 9.16
N PRO A 8 25.50 1.91 10.25
CA PRO A 8 26.63 2.85 10.19
C PRO A 8 27.69 2.50 9.13
N LEU A 9 27.90 1.21 8.85
CA LEU A 9 28.83 0.75 7.81
C LEU A 9 28.46 1.27 6.41
N TYR A 10 27.17 1.47 6.14
CA TYR A 10 26.66 1.91 4.82
C TYR A 10 26.35 3.40 4.76
N LYS A 11 26.31 4.09 5.90
CA LYS A 11 25.88 5.48 5.98
C LYS A 11 26.86 6.39 5.25
N LYS A 12 26.41 7.06 4.19
CA LYS A 12 27.25 7.94 3.37
C LYS A 12 27.65 9.22 4.09
N ASN A 13 26.70 9.82 4.82
CA ASN A 13 26.89 11.10 5.50
C ASN A 13 27.62 10.90 6.84
N GLN A 14 28.91 10.59 6.75
CA GLN A 14 29.86 10.48 7.85
C GLN A 14 31.28 10.80 7.36
N SER A 15 32.27 10.70 8.23
CA SER A 15 33.67 10.92 7.87
C SER A 15 34.32 9.64 7.32
N TRP A 16 35.19 9.83 6.34
CA TRP A 16 35.82 8.75 5.58
C TRP A 16 37.33 8.93 5.55
N SER A 17 38.06 7.80 5.64
CA SER A 17 39.50 7.73 5.45
C SER A 17 39.82 6.66 4.39
N PHE A 18 40.80 6.91 3.52
CA PHE A 18 41.22 5.91 2.55
C PHE A 18 42.36 5.06 3.11
N VAL A 19 42.13 3.75 3.16
CA VAL A 19 43.13 2.77 3.59
C VAL A 19 43.73 2.10 2.36
N SER A 20 44.98 2.45 2.07
CA SER A 20 45.75 1.84 0.98
C SER A 20 46.15 0.41 1.31
N THR A 21 45.99 -0.51 0.35
CA THR A 21 46.45 -1.91 0.45
C THR A 21 47.77 -2.15 -0.28
N ALA A 22 48.40 -1.08 -0.80
CA ALA A 22 49.62 -1.19 -1.59
C ALA A 22 50.75 -1.88 -0.80
N GLY A 23 51.19 -3.06 -1.27
CA GLY A 23 52.28 -3.82 -0.66
C GLY A 23 51.89 -4.68 0.54
N GLN A 24 50.59 -4.84 0.85
CA GLN A 24 50.10 -5.64 1.98
C GLN A 24 49.03 -6.65 1.55
N PRO A 25 49.43 -7.82 0.99
CA PRO A 25 48.49 -8.84 0.49
C PRO A 25 47.54 -9.36 1.58
N ASP A 26 48.05 -9.57 2.80
CA ASP A 26 47.26 -10.06 3.92
C ASP A 26 46.12 -9.10 4.29
N LEU A 27 46.31 -7.80 4.07
CA LEU A 27 45.29 -6.78 4.33
C LEU A 27 44.14 -6.87 3.31
N GLU A 28 44.42 -7.22 2.05
CA GLU A 28 43.40 -7.38 1.01
C GLU A 28 42.39 -8.47 1.38
N ASP A 29 42.88 -9.62 1.88
CA ASP A 29 42.03 -10.75 2.27
C ASP A 29 41.16 -10.42 3.49
N ILE A 30 41.72 -9.69 4.47
CA ILE A 30 40.98 -9.26 5.66
C ILE A 30 39.87 -8.28 5.27
N LEU A 31 40.19 -7.29 4.44
CA LEU A 31 39.23 -6.27 4.00
C LEU A 31 38.14 -6.86 3.10
N SER A 32 38.50 -7.79 2.21
CA SER A 32 37.54 -8.50 1.37
C SER A 32 36.47 -9.20 2.21
N LYS A 33 36.89 -9.96 3.23
CA LYS A 33 35.97 -10.67 4.12
C LYS A 33 35.14 -9.72 4.98
N LYS A 34 35.77 -8.70 5.57
CA LYS A 34 35.10 -7.79 6.51
C LYS A 34 34.09 -6.86 5.82
N MET A 35 34.41 -6.38 4.61
CA MET A 35 33.57 -5.44 3.87
C MET A 35 32.68 -6.10 2.81
N SER A 36 32.83 -7.41 2.60
CA SER A 36 32.13 -8.15 1.54
C SER A 36 32.44 -7.59 0.15
N LEU A 37 33.69 -7.17 -0.07
CA LEU A 37 34.18 -6.68 -1.35
C LEU A 37 35.00 -7.76 -2.07
N SER A 38 34.94 -7.82 -3.39
CA SER A 38 35.79 -8.75 -4.15
C SER A 38 37.26 -8.31 -4.11
N LEU A 39 38.18 -9.28 -4.11
CA LEU A 39 39.62 -9.00 -4.18
C LEU A 39 39.98 -8.17 -5.42
N ASP A 40 39.32 -8.44 -6.55
CA ASP A 40 39.52 -7.67 -7.79
C ASP A 40 39.13 -6.20 -7.64
N PHE A 41 38.05 -5.91 -6.91
CA PHE A 41 37.64 -4.53 -6.63
C PHE A 41 38.70 -3.82 -5.79
N ILE A 42 39.17 -4.44 -4.71
CA ILE A 42 40.18 -3.89 -3.80
C ILE A 42 41.48 -3.63 -4.56
N ARG A 43 41.97 -4.61 -5.32
CA ARG A 43 43.21 -4.50 -6.11
C ARG A 43 43.14 -3.41 -7.18
N LYS A 44 42.01 -3.30 -7.88
CA LYS A 44 41.80 -2.25 -8.90
C LYS A 44 41.79 -0.86 -8.28
N LYS A 45 41.29 -0.72 -7.05
CA LYS A 45 41.23 0.54 -6.31
C LYS A 45 42.44 0.79 -5.42
N LYS A 46 43.32 -0.20 -5.26
CA LYS A 46 44.53 -0.19 -4.41
C LYS A 46 44.24 0.14 -2.94
N GLY A 47 43.03 -0.16 -2.47
CA GLY A 47 42.58 0.18 -1.13
C GLY A 47 41.07 0.26 -1.02
N VAL A 48 40.61 0.67 0.17
CA VAL A 48 39.19 0.82 0.51
C VAL A 48 38.96 2.08 1.35
N TRP A 49 37.76 2.62 1.26
CA TRP A 49 37.29 3.70 2.12
C TRP A 49 36.70 3.15 3.42
N MET A 50 37.14 3.67 4.55
CA MET A 50 36.69 3.26 5.88
C MET A 50 35.90 4.39 6.54
N ALA A 51 34.78 4.01 7.15
CA ALA A 51 34.02 4.89 8.02
C ALA A 51 34.68 4.87 9.40
N GLU A 52 35.29 5.98 9.81
CA GLU A 52 36.05 6.05 11.06
C GLU A 52 35.80 7.36 11.79
N THR A 53 35.97 7.36 13.11
CA THR A 53 35.74 8.51 14.00
C THR A 53 37.04 9.16 14.47
N GLU A 54 38.16 8.84 13.82
CA GLU A 54 39.46 9.43 14.15
C GLU A 54 39.65 10.82 13.52
N SER A 55 40.58 11.58 14.10
CA SER A 55 40.95 12.95 13.70
C SER A 55 41.57 13.06 12.29
N THR A 56 41.79 11.95 11.60
CA THR A 56 42.34 11.87 10.23
C THR A 56 41.27 11.64 9.16
N SER A 57 40.00 11.52 9.56
CA SER A 57 38.88 11.28 8.65
C SER A 57 38.28 12.60 8.12
N THR A 58 37.89 12.60 6.84
CA THR A 58 37.31 13.79 6.19
C THR A 58 35.80 13.61 6.04
N PRO A 59 34.96 14.58 6.44
CA PRO A 59 33.53 14.54 6.20
C PRO A 59 33.21 14.30 4.72
N PHE A 60 32.20 13.47 4.42
CA PHE A 60 31.82 13.15 3.03
C PHE A 60 31.61 14.40 2.15
N SER A 61 31.03 15.48 2.70
CA SER A 61 30.79 16.74 1.99
C SER A 61 32.06 17.52 1.64
N GLU A 62 33.17 17.23 2.32
CA GLU A 62 34.46 17.91 2.16
C GLU A 62 35.45 17.08 1.31
N LEU A 63 35.08 15.85 0.95
CA LEU A 63 35.83 15.03 -0.01
C LEU A 63 35.76 15.63 -1.42
N SER A 64 36.79 15.34 -2.23
CA SER A 64 36.76 15.66 -3.66
C SER A 64 35.61 14.94 -4.37
N GLU A 65 35.13 15.45 -5.51
CA GLU A 65 34.08 14.79 -6.28
C GLU A 65 34.47 13.36 -6.69
N GLU A 66 35.74 13.14 -7.04
CA GLU A 66 36.28 11.83 -7.39
C GLU A 66 36.19 10.84 -6.21
N ASP A 67 36.54 11.30 -5.02
CA ASP A 67 36.52 10.50 -3.79
C ASP A 67 35.08 10.23 -3.34
N GLN A 68 34.18 11.20 -3.43
CA GLN A 68 32.76 11.01 -3.16
C GLN A 68 32.18 9.91 -4.07
N ILE A 69 32.51 9.94 -5.36
CA ILE A 69 32.11 8.91 -6.32
C ILE A 69 32.73 7.56 -5.97
N ALA A 70 33.99 7.52 -5.51
CA ALA A 70 34.67 6.29 -5.12
C ALA A 70 34.03 5.64 -3.89
N VAL A 71 33.73 6.43 -2.84
CA VAL A 71 33.01 6.00 -1.65
C VAL A 71 31.63 5.47 -2.03
N ASP A 72 30.87 6.22 -2.84
CA ASP A 72 29.50 5.83 -3.22
C ASP A 72 29.48 4.51 -4.01
N LYS A 73 30.44 4.31 -4.92
CA LYS A 73 30.62 3.04 -5.66
C LYS A 73 31.03 1.89 -4.76
N GLN A 74 31.92 2.12 -3.79
CA GLN A 74 32.30 1.09 -2.83
C GLN A 74 31.09 0.66 -2.00
N LEU A 75 30.33 1.61 -1.47
CA LEU A 75 29.10 1.35 -0.73
C LEU A 75 28.11 0.52 -1.56
N ASP A 76 27.94 0.83 -2.85
CA ASP A 76 27.09 0.02 -3.73
C ASP A 76 27.57 -1.43 -3.85
N GLN A 77 28.87 -1.66 -3.99
CA GLN A 77 29.41 -3.03 -4.05
C GLN A 77 29.16 -3.79 -2.74
N MET A 78 29.42 -3.13 -1.59
CA MET A 78 29.19 -3.74 -0.27
C MET A 78 27.71 -4.06 -0.02
N ILE A 79 26.81 -3.20 -0.48
CA ILE A 79 25.35 -3.42 -0.39
C ILE A 79 24.96 -4.55 -1.33
N ARG A 80 25.37 -4.53 -2.60
CA ARG A 80 25.00 -5.55 -3.59
C ARG A 80 25.56 -6.93 -3.29
N ALA A 81 26.65 -7.02 -2.53
CA ALA A 81 27.17 -8.28 -2.03
C ALA A 81 26.27 -8.95 -0.97
N LYS A 82 25.40 -8.17 -0.30
CA LYS A 82 24.51 -8.67 0.77
C LYS A 82 23.02 -8.58 0.47
N TYR A 83 22.59 -7.59 -0.31
CA TYR A 83 21.19 -7.28 -0.59
C TYR A 83 20.87 -7.53 -2.06
N LEU A 84 19.90 -8.41 -2.29
CA LEU A 84 19.34 -8.70 -3.60
C LEU A 84 17.92 -8.13 -3.67
N ASP A 85 17.72 -7.13 -4.53
CA ASP A 85 16.40 -6.56 -4.78
C ASP A 85 15.73 -7.30 -5.94
N ILE A 86 14.51 -7.78 -5.73
CA ILE A 86 13.72 -8.47 -6.76
C ILE A 86 12.37 -7.76 -6.88
N ASN A 87 12.06 -7.27 -8.07
CA ASN A 87 10.73 -6.74 -8.36
C ASN A 87 9.74 -7.90 -8.51
N TYR A 88 8.49 -7.73 -8.02
CA TYR A 88 7.40 -8.69 -8.17
C TYR A 88 7.24 -9.23 -9.59
N ASN A 89 7.29 -8.34 -10.59
CA ASN A 89 7.15 -8.74 -12.00
C ASN A 89 8.43 -9.33 -12.61
N GLY A 90 9.55 -9.28 -11.88
CA GLY A 90 10.85 -9.78 -12.32
C GLY A 90 11.05 -11.29 -12.10
N ILE A 91 10.23 -11.91 -11.23
CA ILE A 91 10.35 -13.32 -10.90
C ILE A 91 9.82 -14.17 -12.06
N ASN A 92 10.72 -14.75 -12.84
CA ASN A 92 10.39 -15.66 -13.94
C ASN A 92 11.25 -16.93 -13.86
N HIS A 93 10.94 -17.92 -14.70
CA HIS A 93 11.65 -19.20 -14.72
C HIS A 93 13.16 -19.06 -14.96
N ARG A 94 13.59 -18.10 -15.77
CA ARG A 94 15.02 -17.87 -16.07
C ARG A 94 15.75 -17.36 -14.84
N MET A 95 15.22 -16.30 -14.21
CA MET A 95 15.78 -15.75 -12.98
C MET A 95 15.81 -16.80 -11.87
N MET A 96 14.76 -17.60 -11.73
CA MET A 96 14.76 -18.70 -10.76
C MET A 96 15.78 -19.77 -11.11
N SER A 97 15.95 -20.13 -12.38
CA SER A 97 16.98 -21.09 -12.80
C SER A 97 18.39 -20.57 -12.48
N GLU A 98 18.64 -19.28 -12.73
CA GLU A 98 19.92 -18.63 -12.44
C GLU A 98 20.19 -18.59 -10.93
N LEU A 99 19.20 -18.18 -10.12
CA LEU A 99 19.32 -18.14 -8.66
C LEU A 99 19.54 -19.54 -8.07
N THR A 100 18.75 -20.51 -8.51
CA THR A 100 18.73 -21.86 -7.94
C THR A 100 19.77 -22.80 -8.54
N GLU A 101 20.65 -22.31 -9.42
CA GLU A 101 21.58 -23.14 -10.21
C GLU A 101 20.83 -24.32 -10.88
N ASN A 102 19.78 -24.01 -11.65
CA ASN A 102 18.84 -24.98 -12.26
C ASN A 102 18.08 -25.85 -11.25
N TYR A 103 17.56 -25.26 -10.19
CA TYR A 103 16.77 -25.90 -9.12
C TYR A 103 17.54 -26.94 -8.31
N THR A 104 18.87 -26.95 -8.41
CA THR A 104 19.75 -27.89 -7.72
C THR A 104 20.17 -27.40 -6.34
N LYS A 105 20.23 -26.07 -6.15
CA LYS A 105 20.61 -25.43 -4.91
C LYS A 105 19.47 -24.54 -4.41
N ASN A 106 19.32 -24.43 -3.10
CA ASN A 106 18.42 -23.46 -2.51
C ASN A 106 19.12 -22.08 -2.49
N PRO A 107 18.70 -21.10 -3.30
CA PRO A 107 19.30 -19.76 -3.25
C PRO A 107 18.96 -19.01 -1.97
N PHE A 108 18.03 -19.53 -1.18
CA PHE A 108 17.54 -18.90 0.02
C PHE A 108 18.07 -19.55 1.31
N ASP A 109 19.05 -20.46 1.21
CA ASP A 109 19.75 -20.96 2.39
C ASP A 109 20.47 -19.80 3.09
N ASN A 110 20.27 -19.68 4.40
CA ASN A 110 20.81 -18.61 5.24
C ASN A 110 20.42 -17.19 4.79
N THR A 111 19.31 -17.03 4.07
CA THR A 111 18.82 -15.70 3.68
C THR A 111 17.61 -15.27 4.51
N VAL A 112 17.45 -13.96 4.62
CA VAL A 112 16.21 -13.33 5.08
C VAL A 112 15.50 -12.80 3.84
N ILE A 113 14.25 -13.22 3.65
CA ILE A 113 13.40 -12.70 2.57
C ILE A 113 12.46 -11.68 3.19
N ILE A 114 12.52 -10.45 2.67
CA ILE A 114 11.65 -9.35 3.06
C ILE A 114 10.70 -9.08 1.89
N ILE A 115 9.40 -9.03 2.19
CA ILE A 115 8.35 -8.83 1.19
C ILE A 115 7.52 -7.63 1.62
N ASP A 116 7.60 -6.55 0.87
CA ASP A 116 6.87 -5.32 1.15
C ASP A 116 5.53 -5.26 0.41
N GLU A 117 4.45 -4.97 1.12
CA GLU A 117 3.07 -5.15 0.66
C GLU A 117 2.77 -6.56 0.16
N VAL A 118 2.92 -7.53 1.05
CA VAL A 118 2.73 -8.98 0.77
C VAL A 118 1.39 -9.32 0.12
N HIS A 119 0.35 -8.51 0.30
CA HIS A 119 -0.95 -8.73 -0.36
C HIS A 119 -0.85 -8.72 -1.89
N ASN A 120 0.13 -8.02 -2.47
CA ASN A 120 0.36 -7.97 -3.92
C ASN A 120 0.98 -9.26 -4.51
N VAL A 121 1.43 -10.19 -3.66
CA VAL A 121 2.08 -11.43 -4.08
C VAL A 121 1.08 -12.49 -4.54
N LYS A 122 -0.15 -12.42 -4.01
CA LYS A 122 -1.21 -13.37 -4.32
C LYS A 122 -1.67 -13.13 -5.76
N ASP A 123 -1.36 -14.08 -6.64
CA ASP A 123 -1.87 -14.06 -8.01
C ASP A 123 -3.23 -14.75 -8.09
N GLU A 124 -4.23 -14.03 -8.59
CA GLU A 124 -5.58 -14.55 -8.85
C GLU A 124 -5.72 -15.12 -10.26
N THR A 125 -4.81 -14.81 -11.18
CA THR A 125 -4.98 -15.08 -12.61
C THR A 125 -4.46 -16.44 -13.07
N GLY A 126 -3.60 -17.10 -12.27
CA GLY A 126 -3.17 -18.48 -12.46
C GLY A 126 -2.25 -18.72 -13.67
N ARG A 127 -1.89 -17.69 -14.43
CA ARG A 127 -1.06 -17.82 -15.65
C ARG A 127 0.39 -17.48 -15.35
N GLY A 128 1.29 -18.42 -15.64
CA GLY A 128 2.75 -18.22 -15.55
C GLY A 128 3.38 -18.61 -14.22
N PHE A 129 4.69 -18.38 -14.12
CA PHE A 129 5.45 -18.54 -12.88
C PHE A 129 5.36 -17.24 -12.10
N THR A 130 4.79 -17.32 -10.90
CA THR A 130 4.42 -16.15 -10.09
C THR A 130 5.29 -16.07 -8.84
N PRO A 131 5.41 -14.88 -8.23
CA PRO A 131 6.01 -14.73 -6.91
C PRO A 131 5.44 -15.70 -5.86
N SER A 132 4.12 -15.93 -5.88
CA SER A 132 3.46 -16.92 -5.01
C SER A 132 4.00 -18.34 -5.20
N LYS A 133 4.14 -18.81 -6.45
CA LYS A 133 4.70 -20.15 -6.75
C LYS A 133 6.17 -20.25 -6.37
N ALA A 134 6.94 -19.18 -6.54
CA ALA A 134 8.33 -19.13 -6.12
C ALA A 134 8.44 -19.33 -4.60
N LEU A 135 7.69 -18.56 -3.83
CA LEU A 135 7.68 -18.66 -2.37
C LEU A 135 7.16 -20.01 -1.89
N ASP A 136 6.16 -20.57 -2.54
CA ASP A 136 5.68 -21.93 -2.26
C ASP A 136 6.77 -22.97 -2.45
N LEU A 137 7.56 -22.89 -3.53
CA LEU A 137 8.66 -23.82 -3.77
C LEU A 137 9.74 -23.72 -2.69
N VAL A 138 10.07 -22.49 -2.28
CA VAL A 138 11.09 -22.22 -1.26
C VAL A 138 10.63 -22.71 0.11
N THR A 139 9.43 -22.32 0.53
CA THR A 139 8.87 -22.70 1.84
C THR A 139 8.54 -24.19 1.95
N LYS A 140 8.32 -24.90 0.83
CA LYS A 140 8.17 -26.36 0.84
C LYS A 140 9.50 -27.08 1.08
N LYS A 141 10.54 -26.72 0.33
CA LYS A 141 11.82 -27.45 0.33
C LYS A 141 12.71 -27.14 1.55
N THR A 142 12.51 -26.00 2.20
CA THR A 142 13.46 -25.40 3.13
C THR A 142 12.72 -24.58 4.19
N THR A 143 13.41 -24.15 5.23
CA THR A 143 12.93 -23.12 6.17
C THR A 143 13.85 -21.92 6.08
N VAL A 144 13.28 -20.75 5.79
CA VAL A 144 14.01 -19.48 5.66
C VAL A 144 13.48 -18.48 6.69
N LYS A 145 14.19 -17.36 6.89
CA LYS A 145 13.64 -16.25 7.68
C LYS A 145 12.77 -15.38 6.77
N LEU A 146 11.46 -15.35 7.02
CA LEU A 146 10.50 -14.51 6.28
C LEU A 146 10.10 -13.29 7.12
N LEU A 147 10.12 -12.12 6.50
CA LEU A 147 9.56 -10.89 7.04
C LEU A 147 8.56 -10.32 6.03
N LEU A 148 7.28 -10.35 6.37
CA LEU A 148 6.19 -9.88 5.53
C LEU A 148 5.69 -8.55 6.07
N LEU A 149 5.63 -7.52 5.23
CA LEU A 149 5.18 -6.18 5.60
C LEU A 149 3.89 -5.88 4.81
N SER A 150 2.86 -5.36 5.49
CA SER A 150 1.71 -4.75 4.82
C SER A 150 0.86 -3.94 5.80
N ALA A 151 0.31 -2.83 5.32
CA ALA A 151 -0.70 -2.07 6.05
C ALA A 151 -2.11 -2.69 5.92
N THR A 152 -2.36 -3.43 4.84
CA THR A 152 -3.65 -4.03 4.50
C THR A 152 -3.45 -5.49 4.09
N PRO A 153 -3.18 -6.40 5.05
CA PRO A 153 -2.95 -7.82 4.74
C PRO A 153 -4.20 -8.55 4.22
N MET A 154 -5.38 -7.91 4.30
CA MET A 154 -6.64 -8.35 3.71
C MET A 154 -7.25 -7.14 2.99
N PHE A 155 -7.66 -7.30 1.73
CA PHE A 155 -8.24 -6.25 0.92
C PHE A 155 -9.73 -6.49 0.61
N ASN A 156 -10.04 -7.57 -0.12
CA ASN A 156 -11.41 -7.87 -0.54
C ASN A 156 -12.05 -8.99 0.27
N ASP A 157 -11.26 -10.01 0.63
CA ASP A 157 -11.77 -11.23 1.24
C ASP A 157 -10.97 -11.61 2.50
N PRO A 158 -11.63 -11.99 3.61
CA PRO A 158 -10.94 -12.40 4.83
C PRO A 158 -10.03 -13.63 4.63
N GLY A 159 -10.29 -14.50 3.64
CA GLY A 159 -9.46 -15.62 3.26
C GLY A 159 -8.06 -15.24 2.76
N GLU A 160 -7.83 -13.98 2.36
CA GLU A 160 -6.48 -13.48 2.06
C GLU A 160 -5.51 -13.67 3.24
N ILE A 161 -6.00 -13.54 4.48
CA ILE A 161 -5.17 -13.78 5.67
C ILE A 161 -4.75 -15.24 5.78
N ILE A 162 -5.59 -16.18 5.33
CA ILE A 162 -5.30 -17.61 5.39
C ILE A 162 -4.15 -17.94 4.45
N TRP A 163 -4.11 -17.31 3.27
CA TRP A 163 -3.01 -17.49 2.34
C TRP A 163 -1.68 -17.02 2.95
N ILE A 164 -1.65 -15.82 3.55
CA ILE A 164 -0.45 -15.27 4.21
C ILE A 164 -0.03 -16.15 5.39
N LEU A 165 -0.98 -16.56 6.25
CA LEU A 165 -0.70 -17.44 7.40
C LEU A 165 -0.17 -18.80 6.94
N ASN A 166 -0.71 -19.36 5.87
CA ASN A 166 -0.25 -20.65 5.35
C ASN A 166 1.14 -20.56 4.74
N LEU A 167 1.52 -19.42 4.15
CA LEU A 167 2.90 -19.20 3.72
C LEU A 167 3.88 -19.30 4.91
N LEU A 168 3.54 -18.65 6.04
CA LEU A 168 4.35 -18.69 7.27
C LEU A 168 4.32 -20.07 7.93
N ASN A 169 3.14 -20.68 8.07
CA ASN A 169 2.99 -22.02 8.62
C ASN A 169 3.81 -23.04 7.82
N ARG A 170 3.77 -22.97 6.49
CA ARG A 170 4.52 -23.89 5.62
C ARG A 170 6.02 -23.73 5.76
N ASN A 171 6.50 -22.49 5.89
CA ASN A 171 7.91 -22.22 6.17
C ASN A 171 8.38 -22.88 7.48
N ASP A 172 7.56 -22.78 8.53
CA ASP A 172 7.83 -23.35 9.86
C ASP A 172 7.40 -24.82 10.02
N LYS A 173 6.97 -25.46 8.92
CA LYS A 173 6.49 -26.86 8.89
C LYS A 173 5.31 -27.12 9.85
N ARG A 174 4.44 -26.12 10.03
CA ARG A 174 3.17 -26.19 10.76
C ARG A 174 2.01 -26.58 9.84
N TYR A 175 0.88 -26.94 10.45
CA TYR A 175 -0.35 -27.28 9.75
C TYR A 175 -0.94 -26.08 9.00
N GLU A 176 -1.44 -26.29 7.77
CA GLU A 176 -2.08 -25.27 6.95
C GLU A 176 -3.58 -25.16 7.23
N LEU A 177 -4.08 -23.94 7.41
CA LEU A 177 -5.50 -23.66 7.60
C LEU A 177 -6.26 -23.73 6.28
N LYS A 178 -7.52 -24.18 6.31
CA LYS A 178 -8.43 -24.07 5.17
C LYS A 178 -9.39 -22.92 5.41
N GLU A 179 -9.61 -22.12 4.38
CA GLU A 179 -10.54 -20.99 4.44
C GLU A 179 -11.97 -21.45 4.79
N SER A 180 -12.44 -22.52 4.16
CA SER A 180 -13.75 -23.14 4.41
C SER A 180 -13.98 -23.59 5.85
N ASP A 181 -12.90 -23.90 6.56
CA ASP A 181 -12.97 -24.35 7.95
C ASP A 181 -13.05 -23.13 8.89
N MET A 182 -12.34 -22.05 8.55
CA MET A 182 -12.22 -20.85 9.39
C MET A 182 -13.37 -19.88 9.20
N PHE A 183 -13.79 -19.65 7.96
CA PHE A 183 -14.76 -18.62 7.62
C PHE A 183 -16.08 -19.22 7.13
N LYS A 184 -17.17 -18.51 7.40
CA LYS A 184 -18.48 -18.75 6.83
C LYS A 184 -19.14 -17.40 6.57
N ASP A 185 -19.59 -17.16 5.34
CA ASP A 185 -20.25 -15.90 4.95
C ASP A 185 -19.39 -14.64 5.25
N GLY A 186 -18.07 -14.79 5.12
CA GLY A 186 -17.08 -13.73 5.42
C GLY A 186 -16.81 -13.51 6.91
N GLU A 187 -17.40 -14.30 7.80
CA GLU A 187 -17.21 -14.21 9.24
C GLU A 187 -16.37 -15.37 9.79
N LEU A 188 -15.47 -15.06 10.73
CA LEU A 188 -14.68 -16.07 11.43
C LEU A 188 -15.61 -16.89 12.32
N ARG A 189 -15.59 -18.22 12.17
CA ARG A 189 -16.39 -19.12 13.00
C ARG A 189 -15.93 -19.03 14.45
N GLU A 190 -16.84 -18.74 15.36
CA GLU A 190 -16.52 -18.61 16.79
C GLU A 190 -15.89 -19.89 17.38
N SER A 191 -16.25 -21.07 16.88
CA SER A 191 -15.62 -22.34 17.29
C SER A 191 -14.13 -22.42 16.92
N GLU A 192 -13.72 -21.80 15.80
CA GLU A 192 -12.35 -21.87 15.28
C GLU A 192 -11.47 -20.70 15.74
N LYS A 193 -12.03 -19.73 16.45
CA LYS A 193 -11.32 -18.51 16.90
C LYS A 193 -10.05 -18.81 17.69
N HIS A 194 -10.11 -19.78 18.62
CA HIS A 194 -8.94 -20.20 19.40
C HIS A 194 -7.87 -20.83 18.52
N ARG A 195 -8.26 -21.67 17.57
CA ARG A 195 -7.35 -22.31 16.62
C ARG A 195 -6.69 -21.26 15.72
N PHE A 196 -7.46 -20.31 15.19
CA PHE A 196 -6.96 -19.21 14.39
C PHE A 196 -5.93 -18.38 15.17
N LEU A 197 -6.27 -17.97 16.41
CA LEU A 197 -5.36 -17.20 17.27
C LEU A 197 -4.05 -17.94 17.55
N ASN A 198 -4.08 -19.26 17.74
CA ASN A 198 -2.87 -20.05 17.94
C ASN A 198 -1.96 -20.07 16.70
N HIS A 199 -2.52 -20.01 15.49
CA HIS A 199 -1.72 -19.94 14.25
C HIS A 199 -1.17 -18.52 14.03
N VAL A 200 -1.90 -17.48 14.44
CA VAL A 200 -1.46 -16.08 14.31
C VAL A 200 -0.38 -15.73 15.34
N ARG A 201 -0.45 -16.33 16.55
CA ARG A 201 0.44 -16.01 17.66
C ARG A 201 1.91 -16.28 17.31
N GLY A 202 2.72 -15.25 17.47
CA GLY A 202 4.16 -15.30 17.17
C GLY A 202 4.53 -14.88 15.75
N TYR A 203 3.54 -14.71 14.85
CA TYR A 203 3.79 -14.23 13.49
C TYR A 203 3.48 -12.75 13.29
N VAL A 204 2.45 -12.25 13.95
CA VAL A 204 1.99 -10.88 13.74
C VAL A 204 2.56 -9.94 14.80
N SER A 205 3.40 -9.01 14.37
CA SER A 205 3.70 -7.79 15.11
C SER A 205 2.79 -6.68 14.60
N TYR A 206 2.14 -5.97 15.52
CA TYR A 206 1.26 -4.85 15.20
C TYR A 206 1.83 -3.57 15.79
N VAL A 207 2.13 -2.61 14.92
CA VAL A 207 2.44 -1.24 15.33
C VAL A 207 1.22 -0.39 15.01
N LYS A 208 0.59 0.17 16.04
CA LYS A 208 -0.49 1.13 15.84
C LYS A 208 0.09 2.39 15.21
N GLY A 209 -0.25 2.64 13.94
CA GLY A 209 0.22 3.83 13.21
C GLY A 209 -0.25 5.15 13.81
N GLU A 210 -1.36 5.11 14.56
CA GLU A 210 -1.94 6.27 15.22
C GLU A 210 -1.41 6.40 16.65
N ASN A 211 -0.50 7.35 16.87
CA ASN A 211 -0.19 7.80 18.22
C ASN A 211 -1.48 8.38 18.83
N PRO A 212 -2.04 7.80 19.91
CA PRO A 212 -3.31 8.24 20.48
C PRO A 212 -3.31 9.71 20.94
N PHE A 213 -2.13 10.29 21.18
CA PHE A 213 -1.97 11.67 21.62
C PHE A 213 -1.94 12.68 20.45
N THR A 214 -1.61 12.25 19.24
CA THR A 214 -1.53 13.13 18.06
C THR A 214 -2.65 12.87 17.05
N PHE A 215 -3.27 11.68 17.08
CA PHE A 215 -4.32 11.34 16.15
C PHE A 215 -5.68 11.83 16.66
N PRO A 216 -6.52 12.43 15.79
CA PRO A 216 -7.84 12.92 16.20
C PRO A 216 -8.70 11.81 16.80
N TYR A 217 -9.47 12.15 17.84
CA TYR A 217 -10.45 11.24 18.42
C TYR A 217 -11.49 10.85 17.36
N ARG A 218 -11.62 9.54 17.08
CA ARG A 218 -12.57 9.04 16.10
C ARG A 218 -13.99 9.09 16.66
N ILE A 219 -14.85 9.87 16.02
CA ILE A 219 -16.28 9.91 16.33
C ILE A 219 -17.02 9.08 15.29
N TYR A 220 -17.58 7.95 15.71
CA TYR A 220 -18.41 7.11 14.86
C TYR A 220 -19.85 7.62 14.83
N PRO A 221 -20.58 7.51 13.69
CA PRO A 221 -21.99 7.88 13.61
C PRO A 221 -22.85 7.25 14.70
N SER A 222 -22.51 6.03 15.13
CA SER A 222 -23.13 5.32 16.26
C SER A 222 -23.26 6.14 17.55
N TYR A 223 -22.32 7.07 17.78
CA TYR A 223 -22.26 7.87 19.00
C TYR A 223 -23.29 9.00 19.03
N PHE A 224 -23.69 9.53 17.87
CA PHE A 224 -24.53 10.73 17.78
C PHE A 224 -25.75 10.57 16.86
N TYR A 225 -25.81 9.52 16.04
CA TYR A 225 -26.88 9.25 15.09
C TYR A 225 -27.50 7.88 15.35
N LYS A 226 -28.61 7.87 16.10
CA LYS A 226 -29.33 6.65 16.50
C LYS A 226 -30.41 6.20 15.51
N HIS A 227 -30.72 7.04 14.52
CA HIS A 227 -31.78 6.74 13.56
C HIS A 227 -31.26 5.82 12.45
N ARG A 228 -32.04 4.81 12.06
CA ARG A 228 -31.79 4.05 10.84
C ARG A 228 -32.58 4.72 9.72
N MET A 229 -31.89 5.24 8.71
CA MET A 229 -32.55 5.61 7.46
C MET A 229 -32.54 4.41 6.52
N THR A 230 -33.68 4.15 5.88
CA THR A 230 -33.75 3.15 4.82
C THR A 230 -32.97 3.69 3.62
N PRO A 231 -31.95 2.97 3.12
CA PRO A 231 -31.25 3.37 1.92
C PRO A 231 -32.22 3.54 0.76
N THR A 232 -31.98 4.55 -0.10
CA THR A 232 -32.69 4.62 -1.38
C THR A 232 -32.38 3.34 -2.16
N LYS A 233 -33.40 2.76 -2.82
CA LYS A 233 -33.23 1.55 -3.63
C LYS A 233 -32.04 1.73 -4.58
N ALA A 234 -31.10 0.79 -4.54
CA ALA A 234 -29.99 0.69 -5.47
C ALA A 234 -30.14 -0.61 -6.28
N PHE A 235 -29.70 -0.60 -7.54
CA PHE A 235 -29.63 -1.81 -8.35
C PHE A 235 -28.26 -2.46 -8.19
N SER A 236 -28.24 -3.76 -7.92
CA SER A 236 -27.03 -4.55 -8.10
C SER A 236 -26.68 -4.65 -9.58
N MET A 237 -25.40 -4.59 -9.93
CA MET A 237 -24.92 -4.90 -11.29
C MET A 237 -25.32 -6.32 -11.74
N PHE A 238 -25.67 -7.19 -10.78
CA PHE A 238 -26.07 -8.58 -11.02
C PHE A 238 -27.59 -8.77 -11.10
N GLY A 239 -28.39 -7.68 -11.14
CA GLY A 239 -29.84 -7.75 -11.27
C GLY A 239 -30.59 -8.12 -9.98
N ASP A 240 -29.88 -8.37 -8.88
CA ASP A 240 -30.48 -8.54 -7.58
C ASP A 240 -30.89 -7.17 -6.98
N THR A 241 -32.04 -7.17 -6.31
CA THR A 241 -32.56 -6.02 -5.55
C THR A 241 -32.29 -6.15 -4.06
N SER A 242 -31.72 -7.27 -3.62
CA SER A 242 -31.27 -7.44 -2.25
C SER A 242 -30.06 -6.53 -1.99
N MET A 243 -30.24 -5.58 -1.06
CA MET A 243 -29.12 -4.86 -0.48
C MET A 243 -28.73 -5.60 0.79
N GLU A 244 -27.49 -6.07 0.86
CA GLU A 244 -26.92 -6.50 2.14
C GLU A 244 -27.00 -5.33 3.14
N GLU A 245 -27.30 -5.64 4.40
CA GLU A 245 -27.22 -4.61 5.44
C GLU A 245 -25.80 -4.07 5.50
N MET A 246 -25.65 -2.74 5.43
CA MET A 246 -24.34 -2.11 5.59
C MET A 246 -23.76 -2.49 6.95
N LYS A 247 -22.67 -3.27 6.93
CA LYS A 247 -21.95 -3.70 8.14
C LYS A 247 -21.36 -2.51 8.91
N THR A 248 -21.13 -1.38 8.23
CA THR A 248 -20.58 -0.15 8.81
C THR A 248 -21.68 0.88 9.04
N GLN A 249 -21.74 1.47 10.24
CA GLN A 249 -22.69 2.55 10.52
C GLN A 249 -22.24 3.84 9.83
N VAL A 250 -23.06 4.32 8.91
CA VAL A 250 -22.84 5.56 8.15
C VAL A 250 -23.71 6.69 8.70
N TYR A 251 -23.31 7.94 8.45
CA TYR A 251 -24.16 9.11 8.66
C TYR A 251 -24.95 9.41 7.37
N PRO A 252 -26.25 9.08 7.29
CA PRO A 252 -27.00 9.20 6.06
C PRO A 252 -27.46 10.64 5.82
N VAL A 253 -27.41 11.08 4.56
CA VAL A 253 -27.90 12.39 4.13
C VAL A 253 -29.07 12.16 3.18
N ALA A 254 -30.22 12.77 3.47
CA ALA A 254 -31.40 12.67 2.62
C ALA A 254 -31.18 13.47 1.33
N LEU A 255 -31.51 12.88 0.17
CA LEU A 255 -31.49 13.59 -1.10
C LEU A 255 -32.58 14.67 -1.12
N SER A 256 -32.31 15.79 -1.80
CA SER A 256 -33.35 16.77 -2.14
C SER A 256 -34.35 16.17 -3.13
N ASP A 257 -35.55 16.75 -3.24
CA ASP A 257 -36.56 16.28 -4.20
C ASP A 257 -36.05 16.29 -5.64
N PHE A 258 -35.29 17.33 -6.02
CA PHE A 258 -34.68 17.44 -7.35
C PHE A 258 -33.63 16.35 -7.58
N GLN A 259 -32.74 16.14 -6.62
CA GLN A 259 -31.67 15.14 -6.72
C GLN A 259 -32.22 13.72 -6.71
N LYS A 260 -33.27 13.46 -5.91
CA LYS A 260 -33.99 12.19 -5.85
C LYS A 260 -34.70 11.89 -7.18
N ALA A 261 -35.40 12.85 -7.78
CA ALA A 261 -36.06 12.66 -9.07
C ALA A 261 -35.05 12.35 -10.20
N ALA A 262 -33.90 13.02 -10.20
CA ALA A 262 -32.82 12.72 -11.13
C ALA A 262 -32.26 11.31 -10.92
N TYR A 263 -32.05 10.89 -9.67
CA TYR A 263 -31.58 9.55 -9.33
C TYR A 263 -32.55 8.45 -9.77
N GLU A 264 -33.83 8.61 -9.47
CA GLU A 264 -34.88 7.65 -9.87
C GLU A 264 -34.99 7.51 -11.39
N LYS A 265 -34.86 8.62 -12.14
CA LYS A 265 -34.80 8.60 -13.60
C LYS A 265 -33.59 7.81 -14.11
N THR A 266 -32.40 8.06 -13.58
CA THR A 266 -31.18 7.33 -13.98
C THR A 266 -31.32 5.84 -13.68
N ILE A 267 -31.88 5.50 -12.52
CA ILE A 267 -32.17 4.12 -12.13
C ILE A 267 -33.18 3.44 -13.07
N SER A 268 -34.26 4.10 -13.46
CA SER A 268 -35.26 3.49 -14.35
C SER A 268 -34.70 3.13 -15.73
N VAL A 269 -33.73 3.89 -16.22
CA VAL A 269 -33.02 3.59 -17.47
C VAL A 269 -32.11 2.38 -17.28
N ALA A 270 -31.45 2.29 -16.13
CA ALA A 270 -30.57 1.20 -15.75
C ALA A 270 -31.29 -0.16 -15.69
N SER A 271 -32.50 -0.19 -15.14
CA SER A 271 -33.30 -1.42 -15.02
C SER A 271 -33.69 -2.06 -16.36
N SER A 272 -33.48 -1.36 -17.48
CA SER A 272 -33.82 -1.83 -18.83
C SER A 272 -32.63 -2.42 -19.61
N LYS A 273 -31.41 -2.43 -19.05
CA LYS A 273 -30.18 -2.86 -19.74
C LYS A 273 -29.28 -3.71 -18.83
N SER A 274 -28.45 -4.57 -19.44
CA SER A 274 -27.32 -5.20 -18.73
C SER A 274 -26.27 -4.13 -18.42
N LEU A 275 -25.99 -3.89 -17.14
CA LEU A 275 -25.08 -2.85 -16.69
C LEU A 275 -23.61 -3.31 -16.74
N SER A 276 -22.73 -2.45 -17.24
CA SER A 276 -21.28 -2.60 -17.13
C SER A 276 -20.72 -1.71 -16.00
N MET A 277 -19.46 -1.93 -15.60
CA MET A 277 -18.78 -1.10 -14.59
C MET A 277 -18.75 0.38 -14.99
N GLY A 278 -18.66 0.69 -16.29
CA GLY A 278 -18.68 2.06 -16.80
C GLY A 278 -20.03 2.77 -16.61
N ASP A 279 -21.12 2.00 -16.58
CA ASP A 279 -22.47 2.52 -16.33
C ASP A 279 -22.69 2.92 -14.87
N SER A 280 -21.76 2.56 -13.96
CA SER A 280 -21.87 2.93 -12.54
C SER A 280 -21.55 4.41 -12.26
N ILE A 281 -20.73 5.02 -13.11
CA ILE A 281 -20.22 6.38 -12.94
C ILE A 281 -21.37 7.41 -12.89
N PRO A 282 -22.37 7.38 -13.81
CA PRO A 282 -23.55 8.24 -13.73
C PRO A 282 -24.37 8.11 -12.44
N PHE A 283 -24.49 6.92 -11.83
CA PHE A 283 -25.23 6.78 -10.57
C PHE A 283 -24.49 7.44 -9.41
N LEU A 284 -23.17 7.20 -9.34
CA LEU A 284 -22.31 7.79 -8.32
C LEU A 284 -22.23 9.31 -8.46
N SER A 285 -22.23 9.83 -9.69
CA SER A 285 -22.20 11.28 -9.93
C SER A 285 -23.48 11.95 -9.44
N VAL A 286 -24.67 11.41 -9.77
CA VAL A 286 -25.97 11.94 -9.34
C VAL A 286 -26.13 11.96 -7.81
N LEU A 287 -25.61 10.95 -7.11
CA LEU A 287 -25.61 10.91 -5.65
C LEU A 287 -24.70 11.98 -5.02
N ASN A 288 -23.63 12.38 -5.70
CA ASN A 288 -22.75 13.45 -5.23
C ASN A 288 -23.27 14.84 -5.63
N MET A 289 -23.72 15.04 -6.87
CA MET A 289 -24.20 16.32 -7.39
C MET A 289 -25.12 16.10 -8.59
N THR A 290 -26.21 16.86 -8.65
CA THR A 290 -27.08 16.97 -9.82
C THR A 290 -27.07 18.37 -10.37
N TYR A 291 -27.17 18.50 -11.69
CA TYR A 291 -27.07 19.78 -12.37
C TYR A 291 -28.42 20.21 -12.94
N PRO A 292 -28.70 21.53 -13.02
CA PRO A 292 -29.97 22.06 -13.52
C PRO A 292 -30.43 21.50 -14.87
N LYS A 293 -29.49 21.16 -15.76
CA LYS A 293 -29.77 20.64 -17.11
C LYS A 293 -29.21 19.23 -17.35
N GLY A 294 -28.93 18.46 -16.30
CA GLY A 294 -28.39 17.09 -16.43
C GLY A 294 -26.91 17.01 -16.84
N GLY A 295 -26.24 18.16 -16.98
CA GLY A 295 -24.83 18.30 -17.32
C GLY A 295 -24.38 19.75 -17.13
N LEU A 296 -23.21 20.11 -17.67
CA LEU A 296 -22.64 21.47 -17.56
C LEU A 296 -23.23 22.47 -18.56
N ASP A 297 -24.36 22.17 -19.21
CA ASP A 297 -25.02 23.00 -20.24
C ASP A 297 -25.61 24.34 -19.71
N TYR A 298 -25.36 24.64 -18.44
CA TYR A 298 -25.67 25.90 -17.76
C TYR A 298 -24.40 26.73 -17.47
N MET A 299 -23.23 26.25 -17.92
CA MET A 299 -21.94 26.90 -17.78
C MET A 299 -21.20 27.01 -19.13
N ILE A 300 -20.41 28.07 -19.28
CA ILE A 300 -19.51 28.33 -20.40
C ILE A 300 -18.10 27.94 -19.95
N LYS A 301 -17.42 27.11 -20.73
CA LYS A 301 -15.99 26.83 -20.54
C LYS A 301 -15.16 27.81 -21.38
N LYS A 302 -14.44 28.71 -20.71
CA LYS A 302 -13.34 29.50 -21.30
C LYS A 302 -12.02 28.92 -20.77
N ASP A 303 -11.27 29.70 -19.99
CA ASP A 303 -10.13 29.24 -19.18
C ASP A 303 -10.59 28.68 -17.82
N THR A 304 -11.71 29.20 -17.31
CA THR A 304 -12.45 28.69 -16.15
C THR A 304 -13.92 28.45 -16.53
N TYR A 305 -14.69 27.82 -15.62
CA TYR A 305 -16.12 27.59 -15.82
C TYR A 305 -16.94 28.77 -15.28
N GLU A 306 -17.73 29.43 -16.13
CA GLU A 306 -18.61 30.56 -15.78
C GLU A 306 -20.08 30.21 -16.03
N TYR A 307 -21.02 30.79 -15.28
CA TYR A 307 -22.46 30.60 -15.52
C TYR A 307 -22.96 31.38 -16.74
N TYR A 308 -23.88 30.82 -17.52
CA TYR A 308 -24.62 31.61 -18.52
C TYR A 308 -25.47 32.69 -17.84
N PRO A 309 -25.60 33.90 -18.42
CA PRO A 309 -26.52 34.92 -17.92
C PRO A 309 -27.94 34.36 -17.73
N GLY A 310 -28.53 34.59 -16.55
CA GLY A 310 -29.87 34.09 -16.21
C GLY A 310 -29.94 32.61 -15.76
N SER A 311 -28.81 31.90 -15.73
CA SER A 311 -28.77 30.53 -15.18
C SER A 311 -28.76 30.53 -13.65
N GLU A 312 -29.45 29.55 -13.07
CA GLU A 312 -29.43 29.32 -11.62
C GLU A 312 -28.03 28.91 -11.17
N ARG A 313 -27.51 29.64 -10.18
CA ARG A 313 -26.17 29.42 -9.63
C ARG A 313 -26.20 28.28 -8.63
N CYS A 314 -26.13 27.04 -9.12
CA CYS A 314 -26.29 25.83 -8.32
C CYS A 314 -25.24 25.62 -7.21
N PHE A 315 -24.08 26.29 -7.28
CA PHE A 315 -23.04 26.23 -6.26
C PHE A 315 -23.20 27.30 -5.17
N ASP A 316 -24.12 28.27 -5.35
CA ASP A 316 -24.41 29.25 -4.31
C ASP A 316 -25.02 28.56 -3.09
N ALA A 317 -24.65 28.99 -1.89
CA ALA A 317 -25.08 28.35 -0.63
C ALA A 317 -26.62 28.20 -0.50
N ALA A 318 -27.39 29.12 -1.10
CA ALA A 318 -28.85 29.07 -1.10
C ALA A 318 -29.42 27.97 -2.02
N HIS A 319 -28.74 27.67 -3.13
CA HIS A 319 -29.21 26.70 -4.13
C HIS A 319 -28.56 25.33 -3.97
N LEU A 320 -27.35 25.26 -3.40
CA LEU A 320 -26.59 24.03 -3.24
C LEU A 320 -27.38 22.88 -2.59
N PRO A 321 -28.22 23.08 -1.54
CA PRO A 321 -29.03 22.00 -0.96
C PRO A 321 -29.99 21.34 -1.95
N LYS A 322 -30.45 22.07 -2.98
CA LYS A 322 -31.31 21.53 -4.04
C LYS A 322 -30.54 20.59 -4.98
N TYR A 323 -29.25 20.83 -5.19
CA TYR A 323 -28.44 20.15 -6.21
C TYR A 323 -27.50 19.08 -5.64
N SER A 324 -27.00 19.28 -4.41
CA SER A 324 -26.23 18.30 -3.64
C SER A 324 -26.54 18.43 -2.16
N ALA A 325 -27.36 17.50 -1.65
CA ALA A 325 -27.61 17.43 -0.21
C ALA A 325 -26.33 17.09 0.57
N LYS A 326 -25.46 16.24 0.01
CA LYS A 326 -24.19 15.83 0.63
C LYS A 326 -23.23 16.99 0.83
N ILE A 327 -22.95 17.76 -0.24
CA ILE A 327 -22.01 18.88 -0.16
C ILE A 327 -22.60 19.99 0.71
N ALA A 328 -23.91 20.26 0.60
CA ALA A 328 -24.58 21.23 1.46
C ALA A 328 -24.46 20.89 2.95
N GLU A 329 -24.67 19.61 3.33
CA GLU A 329 -24.52 19.18 4.72
C GLU A 329 -23.06 19.30 5.18
N ILE A 330 -22.08 18.93 4.35
CA ILE A 330 -20.65 19.13 4.64
C ILE A 330 -20.36 20.63 4.89
N CYS A 331 -20.77 21.52 3.99
CA CYS A 331 -20.57 22.96 4.15
C CYS A 331 -21.21 23.50 5.43
N LYS A 332 -22.42 23.02 5.77
CA LYS A 332 -23.12 23.39 7.00
C LYS A 332 -22.37 22.91 8.25
N GLN A 333 -21.77 21.71 8.23
CA GLN A 333 -20.96 21.22 9.34
C GLN A 333 -19.65 22.02 9.46
N ILE A 334 -19.02 22.38 8.34
CA ILE A 334 -17.84 23.25 8.30
C ILE A 334 -18.15 24.62 8.91
N GLN A 335 -19.28 25.24 8.54
CA GLN A 335 -19.69 26.54 9.08
C GLN A 335 -20.00 26.51 10.58
N LYS A 336 -20.42 25.36 11.11
CA LYS A 336 -20.69 25.16 12.54
C LYS A 336 -19.44 24.77 13.34
N ALA A 337 -18.34 24.42 12.66
CA ALA A 337 -17.13 24.01 13.34
C ALA A 337 -16.46 25.21 14.00
N GLU A 338 -16.24 25.12 15.31
CA GLU A 338 -15.51 26.16 16.08
C GLU A 338 -13.97 25.98 15.97
N GLY A 339 -13.52 24.79 15.56
CA GLY A 339 -12.11 24.42 15.44
C GLY A 339 -11.53 24.58 14.03
N ILE A 340 -10.25 24.23 13.87
CA ILE A 340 -9.58 24.23 12.57
C ILE A 340 -10.21 23.17 11.67
N VAL A 341 -10.75 23.61 10.53
CA VAL A 341 -11.24 22.73 9.47
C VAL A 341 -10.12 22.50 8.47
N VAL A 342 -9.66 21.26 8.36
CA VAL A 342 -8.65 20.85 7.37
C VAL A 342 -9.36 20.23 6.17
N VAL A 343 -9.24 20.88 5.00
CA VAL A 343 -9.73 20.35 3.73
C VAL A 343 -8.53 19.90 2.92
N TYR A 344 -8.38 18.59 2.74
CA TYR A 344 -7.36 18.02 1.85
C TYR A 344 -7.96 17.79 0.47
N SER A 345 -7.40 18.44 -0.55
CA SER A 345 -7.81 18.28 -1.94
C SER A 345 -6.58 18.32 -2.83
N GLN A 346 -6.47 17.37 -3.76
CA GLN A 346 -5.43 17.39 -4.80
C GLN A 346 -5.62 18.55 -5.80
N LEU A 347 -6.79 19.21 -5.77
CA LEU A 347 -7.16 20.28 -6.70
C LEU A 347 -7.02 21.68 -6.08
N LEU A 348 -6.65 21.76 -4.80
CA LEU A 348 -6.30 23.03 -4.15
C LEU A 348 -4.78 23.14 -4.17
N GLU A 349 -4.25 23.98 -5.06
CA GLU A 349 -2.87 24.45 -4.91
C GLU A 349 -2.82 25.30 -3.64
N GLY A 350 -1.93 24.91 -2.71
CA GLY A 350 -1.66 25.66 -1.48
C GLY A 350 -0.64 26.76 -1.71
#